data_AF-A0A165YBS9-F1
#
_entry.id   AF-A0A165YBS9-F1
#
_cell.length_a   1.000
_cell.length_b   1.000
_cell.length_c   1.000
_cell.angle_alpha   90.00
_cell.angle_beta   90.00
_cell.angle_gamma   90.00
#
_symmetry.space_group_name_H-M   'P 1'
#
loop_
_entity.id
_entity.type
_entity.pdbx_description
1 polymer ?
#
loop_
_entity_poly.entity_id
_entity_poly.type
_entity_poly.pdbx_seq_one_letter_code
_entity_poly.pdbx_strand_id
1 'polypeptide(L)'
;MSHHSRTSNAGPSRAHTLGPRRPSPERNAAPNPYTTLPPLTTEYVTLYIKLQRRRQCFRIVEVPTNYTFALLHTLLRFLFGLSDKRHYFEVVDHVIFHKQIRGQIHNSGRWSKFHQERQAEFIEFYPDMCGDSPVMRVSPAGTREGAPGYEKEWNWNMLDPDVVLKTSSEVTLGEIWNVDESENICAHTDCPRDCENEEIAIKYENTKGSDHSFFISLNRDDPFKSYKEPANLPVIIEAKGSCFSEKGRDWRIEPEPHKKKVDRALKQPDAFAKYCEGKLHTFCTADKLEVIDDEEFKRREVAKRKEKEDRRERWQKKLGTTLVPVEDGRYSSSLDESGEEMSDEGF
;
A
#
# COMPACT_ATOMS: atom_id res chain seq x y z
N MET A 1 -57.24 -25.14 16.53
CA MET A 1 -56.00 -24.56 17.09
C MET A 1 -54.94 -25.64 17.04
N SER A 2 -54.09 -25.58 16.02
CA SER A 2 -53.14 -26.62 15.64
C SER A 2 -51.78 -26.41 16.31
N HIS A 3 -51.30 -27.46 16.99
CA HIS A 3 -49.93 -27.55 17.46
C HIS A 3 -48.97 -27.80 16.28
N HIS A 4 -48.00 -26.93 16.09
CA HIS A 4 -46.84 -27.18 15.23
C HIS A 4 -45.56 -27.05 16.03
N SER A 5 -45.04 -28.21 16.43
CA SER A 5 -43.69 -28.43 16.93
C SER A 5 -42.70 -28.24 15.77
N ARG A 6 -41.78 -27.27 15.87
CA ARG A 6 -40.63 -27.17 14.97
C ARG A 6 -39.47 -28.00 15.54
N THR A 7 -39.12 -29.07 14.84
CA THR A 7 -37.93 -29.88 15.09
C THR A 7 -36.70 -29.19 14.48
N SER A 8 -35.66 -29.00 15.30
CA SER A 8 -34.36 -28.47 14.89
C SER A 8 -33.48 -29.60 14.35
N ASN A 9 -33.44 -29.77 13.03
CA ASN A 9 -32.44 -30.59 12.35
C ASN A 9 -31.16 -29.77 12.12
N ALA A 10 -30.31 -29.67 13.14
CA ALA A 10 -28.90 -29.33 12.96
C ALA A 10 -28.11 -30.65 12.93
N GLY A 11 -27.76 -31.10 11.72
CA GLY A 11 -26.91 -32.27 11.52
C GLY A 11 -25.48 -32.05 12.05
N PRO A 12 -24.76 -33.13 12.37
CA PRO A 12 -23.44 -33.06 13.00
C PRO A 12 -22.38 -32.47 12.07
N SER A 13 -21.54 -31.61 12.64
CA SER A 13 -20.41 -30.96 12.00
C SER A 13 -19.46 -32.01 11.38
N ARG A 14 -19.10 -31.79 10.11
CA ARG A 14 -18.08 -32.59 9.42
C ARG A 14 -16.76 -32.47 10.16
N ALA A 15 -16.36 -33.57 10.79
CA ALA A 15 -15.02 -33.81 11.28
C ALA A 15 -14.00 -33.54 10.16
N HIS A 16 -13.04 -32.66 10.44
CA HIS A 16 -11.87 -32.44 9.62
C HIS A 16 -11.05 -33.75 9.54
N THR A 17 -11.07 -34.40 8.38
CA THR A 17 -10.16 -35.49 8.06
C THR A 17 -8.73 -34.95 7.96
N LEU A 18 -7.96 -35.18 9.03
CA LEU A 18 -6.50 -35.04 9.08
C LEU A 18 -5.84 -36.12 8.22
N GLY A 19 -5.95 -35.99 6.90
CA GLY A 19 -5.12 -36.75 5.96
C GLY A 19 -3.70 -36.18 5.92
N PRO A 20 -2.66 -36.99 5.65
CA PRO A 20 -1.31 -36.49 5.43
C PRO A 20 -1.34 -35.49 4.26
N ARG A 21 -0.87 -34.26 4.51
CA ARG A 21 -0.72 -33.25 3.45
C ARG A 21 0.18 -33.84 2.38
N ARG A 22 -0.37 -34.10 1.19
CA ARG A 22 0.45 -34.37 0.00
C ARG A 22 1.49 -33.24 -0.09
N PRO A 23 2.79 -33.54 -0.20
CA PRO A 23 3.78 -32.51 -0.47
C PRO A 23 3.31 -31.81 -1.75
N SER A 24 3.08 -30.50 -1.64
CA SER A 24 2.81 -29.67 -2.80
C SER A 24 3.93 -29.92 -3.80
N PRO A 25 3.63 -30.17 -5.10
CA PRO A 25 4.69 -30.28 -6.09
C PRO A 25 5.56 -29.04 -5.96
N GLU A 26 6.87 -29.25 -5.90
CA GLU A 26 7.89 -28.21 -5.84
C GLU A 26 7.56 -27.20 -6.93
N ARG A 27 6.97 -26.07 -6.54
CA ARG A 27 6.85 -24.91 -7.43
C ARG A 27 8.30 -24.57 -7.74
N ASN A 28 8.70 -24.74 -9.00
CA ASN A 28 9.86 -24.05 -9.56
C ASN A 28 9.76 -22.61 -9.07
N ALA A 29 10.55 -22.26 -8.05
CA ALA A 29 10.31 -21.07 -7.25
C ALA A 29 10.85 -19.90 -8.06
N ALA A 30 10.03 -19.42 -8.99
CA ALA A 30 10.29 -18.16 -9.68
C ALA A 30 10.64 -17.10 -8.60
N PRO A 31 11.68 -16.30 -8.83
CA PRO A 31 12.13 -15.30 -7.86
C PRO A 31 10.95 -14.41 -7.44
N ASN A 32 10.86 -14.10 -6.16
CA ASN A 32 9.78 -13.28 -5.64
C ASN A 32 9.90 -11.85 -6.22
N PRO A 33 8.93 -11.37 -7.02
CA PRO A 33 9.04 -10.07 -7.69
C PRO A 33 9.04 -8.89 -6.72
N TYR A 34 8.66 -9.10 -5.45
CA TYR A 34 8.65 -8.04 -4.43
C TYR A 34 9.98 -7.87 -3.70
N THR A 35 10.88 -8.85 -3.78
CA THR A 35 12.13 -8.83 -2.99
C THR A 35 13.37 -9.15 -3.82
N THR A 36 13.19 -9.55 -5.08
CA THR A 36 14.30 -9.82 -5.99
C THR A 36 14.64 -8.54 -6.75
N LEU A 37 15.84 -8.01 -6.51
CA LEU A 37 16.33 -6.83 -7.24
C LEU A 37 16.45 -7.16 -8.74
N PRO A 38 16.24 -6.18 -9.64
CA PRO A 38 16.31 -6.40 -11.07
C PRO A 38 17.79 -6.54 -11.51
N PRO A 39 18.04 -6.90 -12.78
CA PRO A 39 19.38 -6.81 -13.37
C PRO A 39 19.97 -5.41 -13.21
N LEU A 40 21.30 -5.33 -13.13
CA LEU A 40 22.01 -4.04 -13.06
C LEU A 40 21.68 -3.21 -14.32
N THR A 41 21.46 -1.91 -14.13
CA THR A 41 21.22 -0.95 -15.21
C THR A 41 22.00 0.33 -14.95
N THR A 42 22.25 1.09 -16.00
CA THR A 42 22.80 2.45 -15.92
C THR A 42 21.70 3.50 -15.89
N GLU A 43 20.46 3.15 -16.21
CA GLU A 43 19.35 4.07 -16.42
C GLU A 43 18.43 4.18 -15.20
N TYR A 44 18.16 5.42 -14.82
CA TYR A 44 17.44 5.77 -13.61
C TYR A 44 16.42 6.86 -13.86
N VAL A 45 15.32 6.80 -13.13
CA VAL A 45 14.30 7.84 -13.07
C VAL A 45 14.28 8.48 -11.68
N THR A 46 14.30 9.80 -11.61
CA THR A 46 14.23 10.56 -10.36
C THR A 46 12.77 10.82 -10.02
N LEU A 47 12.27 10.15 -8.97
CA LEU A 47 10.89 10.24 -8.54
C LEU A 47 10.73 11.21 -7.36
N TYR A 48 9.67 12.00 -7.40
CA TYR A 48 9.13 12.75 -6.27
C TYR A 48 7.90 12.02 -5.71
N ILE A 49 8.06 11.40 -4.54
CA ILE A 49 7.01 10.59 -3.90
C ILE A 49 6.42 11.38 -2.74
N LYS A 50 5.15 11.71 -2.80
CA LYS A 50 4.46 12.59 -1.86
C LYS A 50 3.31 11.88 -1.15
N LEU A 51 3.23 12.02 0.17
CA LEU A 51 2.03 11.65 0.93
C LEU A 51 0.85 12.55 0.58
N GLN A 52 -0.27 11.97 0.14
CA GLN A 52 -1.45 12.71 -0.31
C GLN A 52 -2.05 13.54 0.83
N ARG A 53 -2.61 14.73 0.49
CA ARG A 53 -3.34 15.64 1.41
C ARG A 53 -2.52 16.20 2.57
N ARG A 54 -1.27 15.75 2.76
CA ARG A 54 -0.40 16.17 3.85
C ARG A 54 0.71 17.09 3.33
N ARG A 55 1.02 18.12 4.11
CA ARG A 55 2.10 19.06 3.78
C ARG A 55 3.44 18.37 3.99
N GLN A 56 4.40 18.64 3.10
CA GLN A 56 5.83 18.38 3.28
C GLN A 56 6.27 17.00 3.83
N CYS A 57 5.50 15.94 3.57
CA CYS A 57 5.93 14.56 3.75
C CYS A 57 6.19 13.96 2.37
N PHE A 58 7.47 13.79 2.02
CA PHE A 58 7.89 13.35 0.69
C PHE A 58 9.27 12.65 0.70
N ARG A 59 9.57 12.00 -0.42
CA ARG A 59 10.87 11.42 -0.75
C ARG A 59 11.27 11.86 -2.16
N ILE A 60 12.56 12.10 -2.36
CA ILE A 60 13.15 12.23 -3.70
C ILE A 60 14.11 11.06 -3.85
N VAL A 61 13.86 10.19 -4.82
CA VAL A 61 14.56 8.91 -4.97
C VAL A 61 14.88 8.68 -6.44
N GLU A 62 16.13 8.37 -6.74
CA GLU A 62 16.54 7.86 -8.05
C GLU A 62 16.29 6.35 -8.04
N VAL A 63 15.49 5.86 -8.98
CA VAL A 63 15.07 4.46 -9.05
C VAL A 63 15.47 3.89 -10.41
N PRO A 64 16.04 2.68 -10.49
CA PRO A 64 16.32 2.03 -11.76
C PRO A 64 15.06 1.93 -12.63
N THR A 65 15.16 2.27 -13.91
CA THR A 65 13.99 2.27 -14.84
C THR A 65 13.37 0.89 -15.00
N ASN A 66 14.15 -0.18 -14.82
CA ASN A 66 13.70 -1.57 -14.87
C ASN A 66 13.03 -2.05 -13.56
N TYR A 67 12.78 -1.19 -12.57
CA TYR A 67 11.96 -1.54 -11.40
C TYR A 67 10.53 -1.82 -11.82
N THR A 68 10.02 -2.98 -11.40
CA THR A 68 8.59 -3.30 -11.55
C THR A 68 7.76 -2.59 -10.49
N PHE A 69 6.44 -2.52 -10.70
CA PHE A 69 5.50 -2.00 -9.71
C PHE A 69 5.51 -2.82 -8.40
N ALA A 70 5.87 -4.11 -8.46
CA ALA A 70 6.05 -4.95 -7.28
C ALA A 70 7.23 -4.46 -6.43
N LEU A 71 8.36 -4.15 -7.06
CA LEU A 71 9.51 -3.55 -6.36
C LEU A 71 9.24 -2.11 -5.93
N LEU A 72 8.52 -1.33 -6.72
CA LEU A 72 8.08 0.01 -6.33
C LEU A 72 7.23 -0.04 -5.06
N HIS A 73 6.30 -0.99 -4.94
CA HIS A 73 5.52 -1.19 -3.71
C HIS A 73 6.44 -1.50 -2.52
N THR A 74 7.37 -2.45 -2.67
CA THR A 74 8.34 -2.75 -1.61
C THR A 74 9.20 -1.54 -1.24
N LEU A 75 9.60 -0.74 -2.23
CA LEU A 75 10.32 0.52 -2.01
C LEU A 75 9.47 1.52 -1.22
N LEU A 76 8.19 1.69 -1.54
CA LEU A 76 7.28 2.55 -0.77
C LEU A 76 7.14 2.07 0.68
N ARG A 77 7.03 0.76 0.89
CA ARG A 77 6.98 0.17 2.24
C ARG A 77 8.25 0.47 3.04
N PHE A 78 9.41 0.34 2.41
CA PHE A 78 10.70 0.72 3.00
C PHE A 78 10.78 2.22 3.32
N LEU A 79 10.43 3.08 2.35
CA LEU A 79 10.57 4.54 2.45
C LEU A 79 9.65 5.20 3.48
N PHE A 80 8.51 4.57 3.78
CA PHE A 80 7.46 5.12 4.64
C PHE A 80 7.08 4.22 5.82
N GLY A 81 7.72 3.05 5.97
CA GLY A 81 7.50 2.14 7.09
C GLY A 81 6.12 1.48 7.09
N LEU A 82 5.64 1.10 5.90
CA LEU A 82 4.31 0.50 5.72
C LEU A 82 4.37 -1.02 5.89
N SER A 83 3.40 -1.58 6.61
CA SER A 83 3.33 -3.01 6.93
C SER A 83 2.40 -3.80 6.02
N ASP A 84 1.41 -3.15 5.40
CA ASP A 84 0.44 -3.84 4.54
C ASP A 84 1.09 -4.32 3.22
N LYS A 85 0.61 -5.48 2.76
CA LYS A 85 0.95 -6.11 1.49
C LYS A 85 -0.05 -5.74 0.39
N ARG A 86 -1.23 -5.25 0.78
CA ARG A 86 -2.24 -4.75 -0.16
C ARG A 86 -1.71 -3.48 -0.79
N HIS A 87 -1.90 -3.36 -2.09
CA HIS A 87 -1.65 -2.13 -2.78
C HIS A 87 -2.37 -2.13 -4.11
N TYR A 88 -2.55 -0.94 -4.64
CA TYR A 88 -2.86 -0.75 -6.03
C TYR A 88 -2.20 0.53 -6.53
N PHE A 89 -2.02 0.58 -7.84
CA PHE A 89 -1.53 1.76 -8.51
C PHE A 89 -2.48 2.13 -9.64
N GLU A 90 -2.67 3.43 -9.82
CA GLU A 90 -3.26 4.03 -11.02
C GLU A 90 -2.20 4.88 -11.69
N VAL A 91 -1.87 4.54 -12.93
CA VAL A 91 -1.12 5.41 -13.81
C VAL A 91 -2.11 6.38 -14.42
N VAL A 92 -1.89 7.67 -14.19
CA VAL A 92 -2.75 8.75 -14.65
C VAL A 92 -1.94 9.69 -15.53
N ASP A 93 -2.60 10.24 -16.54
CA ASP A 93 -2.08 11.25 -17.46
C ASP A 93 -2.82 12.57 -17.26
N HIS A 94 -2.48 13.56 -18.10
CA HIS A 94 -3.03 14.93 -18.05
C HIS A 94 -2.97 15.53 -16.64
N VAL A 95 -1.88 15.27 -15.93
CA VAL A 95 -1.78 15.61 -14.52
C VAL A 95 -1.60 17.11 -14.33
N ILE A 96 -2.56 17.73 -13.64
CA ILE A 96 -2.50 19.11 -13.19
C ILE A 96 -2.10 19.11 -11.71
N PHE A 97 -0.90 19.62 -11.41
CA PHE A 97 -0.43 19.76 -10.04
C PHE A 97 -0.98 21.00 -9.34
N HIS A 98 -1.20 20.89 -8.03
CA HIS A 98 -1.59 22.00 -7.18
C HIS A 98 -0.50 23.07 -7.11
N LYS A 99 -0.84 24.32 -7.42
CA LYS A 99 0.12 25.45 -7.53
C LYS A 99 0.94 25.70 -6.26
N GLN A 100 0.36 25.48 -5.07
CA GLN A 100 1.02 25.79 -3.80
C GLN A 100 1.65 24.58 -3.09
N ILE A 101 1.34 23.35 -3.53
CA ILE A 101 1.76 22.13 -2.81
C ILE A 101 2.48 21.23 -3.81
N ARG A 102 3.82 21.30 -3.82
CA ARG A 102 4.68 20.50 -4.72
C ARG A 102 4.30 19.02 -4.66
N GLY A 103 4.06 18.43 -5.83
CA GLY A 103 3.71 17.03 -6.06
C GLY A 103 2.28 16.64 -5.67
N GLN A 104 1.45 17.57 -5.19
CA GLN A 104 0.03 17.30 -4.97
C GLN A 104 -0.68 17.34 -6.33
N ILE A 105 -1.36 16.27 -6.70
CA ILE A 105 -2.25 16.27 -7.86
C ILE A 105 -3.52 17.05 -7.48
N HIS A 106 -3.87 18.03 -8.29
CA HIS A 106 -5.13 18.77 -8.21
C HIS A 106 -6.19 18.11 -9.09
N ASN A 107 -5.80 17.76 -10.32
CA ASN A 107 -6.64 17.07 -11.28
C ASN A 107 -5.79 16.14 -12.15
N SER A 108 -6.37 15.08 -12.71
CA SER A 108 -5.65 14.08 -13.52
C SER A 108 -6.63 13.07 -14.10
N GLY A 109 -6.21 12.39 -15.16
CA GLY A 109 -6.97 11.31 -15.80
C GLY A 109 -7.55 11.76 -17.13
N ARG A 110 -8.25 10.84 -17.78
CA ARG A 110 -8.81 11.04 -19.11
C ARG A 110 -10.29 10.75 -19.12
N TRP A 111 -10.99 11.36 -20.07
CA TRP A 111 -12.34 10.93 -20.42
C TRP A 111 -12.26 9.56 -21.09
N SER A 112 -13.03 8.59 -20.61
CA SER A 112 -13.09 7.31 -21.31
C SER A 112 -13.68 7.46 -22.71
N LYS A 113 -13.35 6.54 -23.61
CA LYS A 113 -13.90 6.52 -24.98
C LYS A 113 -15.43 6.66 -24.99
N PHE A 114 -16.10 6.01 -24.05
CA PHE A 114 -17.55 6.12 -23.88
C PHE A 114 -18.01 7.56 -23.68
N HIS A 115 -17.32 8.34 -22.85
CA HIS A 115 -17.61 9.75 -22.63
C HIS A 115 -17.23 10.60 -23.84
N GLN A 116 -16.10 10.29 -24.49
CA GLN A 116 -15.64 10.96 -25.71
C GLN A 116 -16.67 10.86 -26.85
N GLU A 117 -17.22 9.67 -27.07
CA GLU A 117 -18.17 9.42 -28.15
C GLU A 117 -19.56 10.02 -27.89
N ARG A 118 -20.01 10.06 -26.62
CA ARG A 118 -21.37 10.50 -26.27
C ARG A 118 -21.49 11.96 -25.88
N GLN A 119 -20.39 12.60 -25.50
CA GLN A 119 -20.39 13.96 -24.95
C GLN A 119 -19.27 14.81 -25.58
N ALA A 120 -19.03 14.65 -26.88
CA ALA A 120 -18.02 15.43 -27.61
C ALA A 120 -18.18 16.96 -27.41
N GLU A 121 -19.41 17.46 -27.43
CA GLU A 121 -19.73 18.88 -27.19
C GLU A 121 -19.43 19.34 -25.74
N PHE A 122 -19.54 18.43 -24.76
CA PHE A 122 -19.23 18.73 -23.35
C PHE A 122 -17.72 18.78 -23.11
N ILE A 123 -16.97 17.90 -23.79
CA ILE A 123 -15.50 17.85 -23.72
C ILE A 123 -14.89 19.11 -24.34
N GLU A 124 -15.49 19.65 -25.41
CA GLU A 124 -15.08 20.93 -26.00
C GLU A 124 -15.21 22.12 -25.02
N PHE A 125 -16.15 22.03 -24.06
CA PHE A 125 -16.35 23.02 -23.00
C PHE A 125 -15.44 22.85 -21.77
N TYR A 126 -14.85 21.65 -21.58
CA TYR A 126 -13.92 21.33 -20.49
C TYR A 126 -12.55 20.92 -21.06
N PRO A 127 -11.77 21.89 -21.58
CA PRO A 127 -10.55 21.63 -22.34
C PRO A 127 -9.43 20.99 -21.52
N ASP A 128 -9.55 21.01 -20.19
CA ASP A 128 -8.54 20.44 -19.29
C ASP A 128 -8.51 18.89 -19.35
N MET A 129 -9.44 18.24 -20.06
CA MET A 129 -9.44 16.78 -20.37
C MET A 129 -9.33 15.84 -19.16
N CYS A 130 -9.51 16.35 -17.95
CA CYS A 130 -9.40 15.59 -16.72
C CYS A 130 -10.71 14.84 -16.42
N GLY A 131 -10.92 13.71 -17.09
CA GLY A 131 -11.88 12.71 -16.63
C GLY A 131 -11.34 11.93 -15.42
N ASP A 132 -12.11 10.99 -14.90
CA ASP A 132 -11.74 10.21 -13.70
C ASP A 132 -10.97 8.92 -14.04
N SER A 133 -10.86 8.56 -15.33
CA SER A 133 -10.36 7.26 -15.76
C SER A 133 -8.82 7.26 -15.83
N PRO A 134 -8.13 6.28 -15.24
CA PRO A 134 -6.68 6.14 -15.36
C PRO A 134 -6.28 5.52 -16.70
N VAL A 135 -5.02 5.71 -17.11
CA VAL A 135 -4.43 5.04 -18.27
C VAL A 135 -4.32 3.54 -18.03
N MET A 136 -3.84 3.20 -16.83
CA MET A 136 -3.56 1.83 -16.43
C MET A 136 -3.81 1.66 -14.94
N ARG A 137 -4.32 0.50 -14.56
CA ARG A 137 -4.36 0.04 -13.18
C ARG A 137 -3.47 -1.18 -13.00
N VAL A 138 -2.64 -1.14 -11.96
CA VAL A 138 -1.66 -2.19 -11.64
C VAL A 138 -1.90 -2.76 -10.24
N SER A 139 -1.94 -4.08 -10.10
CA SER A 139 -2.22 -4.77 -8.83
C SER A 139 -1.50 -6.12 -8.65
N PRO A 140 -1.40 -6.67 -7.42
CA PRO A 140 -0.75 -7.96 -7.19
C PRO A 140 -1.37 -9.13 -7.97
N ALA A 141 -0.54 -10.07 -8.45
CA ALA A 141 -1.00 -11.35 -8.95
C ALA A 141 -1.67 -12.19 -7.85
N GLY A 142 -2.84 -12.79 -8.13
CA GLY A 142 -3.51 -13.70 -7.20
C GLY A 142 -4.77 -13.16 -6.52
N THR A 143 -5.43 -12.16 -7.11
CA THR A 143 -6.90 -12.04 -7.06
C THR A 143 -7.52 -13.35 -7.59
N ARG A 144 -7.64 -14.36 -6.73
CA ARG A 144 -8.25 -15.65 -7.12
C ARG A 144 -9.67 -15.43 -7.65
N GLU A 145 -9.99 -16.09 -8.75
CA GLU A 145 -11.37 -16.35 -9.18
C GLU A 145 -12.17 -16.90 -7.98
N GLY A 146 -13.17 -16.15 -7.51
CA GLY A 146 -14.03 -16.54 -6.38
C GLY A 146 -13.58 -16.15 -4.97
N ALA A 147 -12.40 -15.55 -4.75
CA ALA A 147 -12.21 -14.73 -3.56
C ALA A 147 -13.15 -13.50 -3.69
N PRO A 148 -13.61 -12.85 -2.61
CA PRO A 148 -13.98 -11.44 -2.71
C PRO A 148 -12.67 -10.69 -3.02
N GLY A 149 -12.23 -10.82 -4.27
CA GLY A 149 -10.98 -10.30 -4.75
C GLY A 149 -11.03 -8.80 -4.65
N TYR A 150 -9.86 -8.20 -4.51
CA TYR A 150 -9.63 -6.76 -4.64
C TYR A 150 -10.56 -6.09 -5.68
N GLU A 151 -10.91 -6.79 -6.76
CA GLU A 151 -11.98 -6.46 -7.70
C GLU A 151 -13.31 -5.93 -7.12
N LYS A 152 -13.86 -6.56 -6.08
CA LYS A 152 -15.13 -6.16 -5.45
C LYS A 152 -14.97 -5.00 -4.46
N GLU A 153 -13.85 -4.91 -3.75
CA GLU A 153 -13.60 -3.84 -2.77
C GLU A 153 -13.33 -2.48 -3.45
N TRP A 154 -12.76 -2.56 -4.66
CA TRP A 154 -12.31 -1.42 -5.45
C TRP A 154 -13.13 -1.19 -6.73
N ASN A 155 -14.29 -1.87 -6.86
CA ASN A 155 -15.24 -1.75 -7.97
C ASN A 155 -14.58 -1.85 -9.36
N TRP A 156 -13.78 -2.89 -9.61
CA TRP A 156 -13.07 -3.05 -10.88
C TRP A 156 -14.02 -3.18 -12.07
N ASN A 157 -15.23 -3.72 -11.84
CA ASN A 157 -16.29 -3.80 -12.85
C ASN A 157 -16.91 -2.44 -13.20
N MET A 158 -16.52 -1.36 -12.52
CA MET A 158 -16.95 0.01 -12.82
C MET A 158 -15.85 0.81 -13.54
N LEU A 159 -14.69 0.21 -13.82
CA LEU A 159 -13.71 0.85 -14.67
C LEU A 159 -14.21 0.88 -16.10
N ASP A 160 -13.85 1.94 -16.81
CA ASP A 160 -14.15 2.03 -18.23
C ASP A 160 -13.40 0.92 -19.00
N PRO A 161 -13.98 0.40 -20.10
CA PRO A 161 -13.41 -0.72 -20.85
C PRO A 161 -12.02 -0.47 -21.44
N ASP A 162 -11.61 0.80 -21.55
CA ASP A 162 -10.34 1.26 -22.11
C ASP A 162 -9.20 1.36 -21.08
N VAL A 163 -9.47 1.13 -19.79
CA VAL A 163 -8.44 1.10 -18.76
C VAL A 163 -7.60 -0.17 -18.88
N VAL A 164 -6.29 -0.03 -19.07
CA VAL A 164 -5.37 -1.17 -19.15
C VAL A 164 -5.18 -1.82 -17.78
N LEU A 165 -5.40 -3.13 -17.68
CA LEU A 165 -5.21 -3.89 -16.44
C LEU A 165 -3.92 -4.71 -16.51
N LYS A 166 -3.04 -4.56 -15.51
CA LYS A 166 -1.76 -5.26 -15.42
C LYS A 166 -1.48 -5.77 -14.01
N THR A 167 -0.63 -6.78 -13.90
CA THR A 167 -0.10 -7.21 -12.60
C THR A 167 1.16 -6.45 -12.20
N SER A 168 1.42 -6.29 -10.90
CA SER A 168 2.56 -5.52 -10.38
C SER A 168 3.93 -6.05 -10.84
N SER A 169 4.01 -7.30 -11.30
CA SER A 169 5.23 -7.89 -11.83
C SER A 169 5.43 -7.67 -13.34
N GLU A 170 4.41 -7.21 -14.06
CA GLU A 170 4.43 -7.08 -15.52
C GLU A 170 4.93 -5.74 -16.03
N VAL A 171 4.81 -4.68 -15.22
CA VAL A 171 5.03 -3.30 -15.64
C VAL A 171 6.25 -2.73 -14.93
N THR A 172 7.11 -2.07 -15.68
CA THR A 172 8.30 -1.37 -15.21
C THR A 172 8.13 0.14 -15.23
N LEU A 173 8.98 0.86 -14.49
CA LEU A 173 8.97 2.33 -14.48
C LEU A 173 9.33 2.93 -15.85
N GLY A 174 10.22 2.28 -16.61
CA GLY A 174 10.63 2.71 -17.94
C GLY A 174 9.52 2.64 -19.00
N GLU A 175 8.53 1.76 -18.81
CA GLU A 175 7.32 1.73 -19.65
C GLU A 175 6.34 2.87 -19.31
N ILE A 176 6.45 3.47 -18.12
CA ILE A 176 5.64 4.60 -17.71
C ILE A 176 6.27 5.90 -18.19
N TRP A 177 7.52 6.11 -17.78
CA TRP A 177 8.33 7.27 -18.12
C TRP A 177 9.53 6.81 -18.93
N ASN A 178 9.52 7.12 -20.22
CA ASN A 178 10.58 6.78 -21.14
C ASN A 178 11.40 8.04 -21.47
N VAL A 179 12.72 7.90 -21.60
CA VAL A 179 13.59 9.01 -22.04
C VAL A 179 13.19 9.50 -23.42
N ASP A 180 12.77 8.59 -24.30
CA ASP A 180 12.10 8.92 -25.55
C ASP A 180 10.60 9.09 -25.27
N GLU A 181 10.12 10.33 -25.27
CA GLU A 181 8.72 10.64 -24.96
C GLU A 181 7.74 10.02 -25.95
N SER A 182 8.18 9.72 -27.18
CA SER A 182 7.37 9.02 -28.17
C SER A 182 7.06 7.56 -27.80
N GLU A 183 7.72 7.04 -26.77
CA GLU A 183 7.59 5.68 -26.25
C GLU A 183 7.17 5.68 -24.77
N ASN A 184 6.62 6.79 -24.26
CA ASN A 184 6.02 6.82 -22.93
C ASN A 184 4.64 6.14 -22.93
N ILE A 185 4.06 5.92 -21.74
CA ILE A 185 2.81 5.15 -21.65
C ILE A 185 1.65 5.72 -22.46
N CYS A 186 1.61 7.04 -22.68
CA CYS A 186 0.52 7.66 -23.43
C CYS A 186 0.57 7.32 -24.91
N ALA A 187 1.77 7.15 -25.49
CA ALA A 187 1.98 6.76 -26.88
C ALA A 187 1.43 5.37 -27.22
N HIS A 188 1.28 4.50 -26.20
CA HIS A 188 0.71 3.16 -26.34
C HIS A 188 -0.79 3.11 -26.06
N THR A 189 -1.45 4.26 -25.94
CA THR A 189 -2.89 4.35 -25.71
C THR A 189 -3.56 5.26 -26.74
N ASP A 190 -4.88 5.17 -26.85
CA ASP A 190 -5.68 6.09 -27.68
C ASP A 190 -5.84 7.47 -27.00
N CYS A 191 -4.74 8.01 -26.47
CA CYS A 191 -4.72 9.34 -25.87
C CYS A 191 -4.97 10.37 -26.99
N PRO A 192 -5.93 11.30 -26.82
CA PRO A 192 -6.30 12.26 -27.86
C PRO A 192 -5.22 13.31 -28.16
N ARG A 193 -4.18 13.42 -27.30
CA ARG A 193 -2.97 14.18 -27.58
C ARG A 193 -1.75 13.47 -27.00
N ASP A 194 -0.60 13.70 -27.61
CA ASP A 194 0.67 13.27 -27.03
C ASP A 194 0.87 13.97 -25.68
N CYS A 195 1.09 13.18 -24.63
CA CYS A 195 1.39 13.69 -23.29
C CYS A 195 2.89 13.68 -23.07
N GLU A 196 3.41 14.74 -22.49
CA GLU A 196 4.80 14.79 -22.04
C GLU A 196 4.97 13.94 -20.77
N ASN A 197 6.20 13.52 -20.48
CA ASN A 197 6.50 12.74 -19.28
C ASN A 197 6.09 13.44 -17.97
N GLU A 198 6.13 14.77 -17.94
CA GLU A 198 5.75 15.58 -16.78
C GLU A 198 4.23 15.55 -16.50
N GLU A 199 3.44 15.17 -17.49
CA GLU A 199 1.97 15.07 -17.41
C GLU A 199 1.51 13.69 -16.94
N ILE A 200 2.44 12.77 -16.67
CA ILE A 200 2.17 11.42 -16.18
C ILE A 200 2.53 11.31 -14.70
N ALA A 201 1.64 10.72 -13.91
CA ALA A 201 1.87 10.41 -12.51
C ALA A 201 1.30 9.04 -12.14
N ILE A 202 1.70 8.54 -10.97
CA ILE A 202 1.15 7.33 -10.39
C ILE A 202 0.47 7.70 -9.07
N LYS A 203 -0.78 7.29 -8.90
CA LYS A 203 -1.47 7.27 -7.61
C LYS A 203 -1.28 5.89 -6.99
N TYR A 204 -0.74 5.85 -5.78
CA TYR A 204 -0.63 4.63 -4.99
C TYR A 204 -1.60 4.70 -3.82
N GLU A 205 -2.30 3.61 -3.54
CA GLU A 205 -2.86 3.41 -2.20
C GLU A 205 -2.62 2.00 -1.67
N ASN A 206 -2.44 1.95 -0.35
CA ASN A 206 -2.27 0.73 0.43
C ASN A 206 -3.64 0.10 0.76
N THR A 207 -4.59 0.94 1.15
CA THR A 207 -5.96 0.58 1.54
C THR A 207 -6.91 1.72 1.18
N LYS A 208 -8.20 1.43 0.94
CA LYS A 208 -9.17 2.39 0.37
C LYS A 208 -9.34 3.61 1.25
N GLY A 209 -8.97 4.77 0.69
CA GLY A 209 -9.05 6.04 1.37
C GLY A 209 -8.16 6.12 2.61
N SER A 210 -7.08 5.33 2.66
CA SER A 210 -6.16 5.38 3.81
C SER A 210 -5.36 6.69 3.82
N ASP A 211 -4.90 7.07 5.00
CA ASP A 211 -3.94 8.17 5.19
C ASP A 211 -2.53 7.80 4.68
N HIS A 212 -2.35 6.66 4.01
CA HIS A 212 -1.10 6.11 3.46
C HIS A 212 -1.16 5.97 1.94
N SER A 213 -1.84 6.92 1.28
CA SER A 213 -1.85 7.05 -0.18
C SER A 213 -0.77 8.05 -0.64
N PHE A 214 -0.15 7.78 -1.78
CA PHE A 214 0.92 8.62 -2.33
C PHE A 214 0.61 9.07 -3.75
N PHE A 215 1.14 10.24 -4.11
CA PHE A 215 1.34 10.62 -5.50
C PHE A 215 2.82 10.47 -5.83
N ILE A 216 3.11 9.88 -6.97
CA ILE A 216 4.46 9.64 -7.48
C ILE A 216 4.54 10.30 -8.84
N SER A 217 5.47 11.23 -9.00
CA SER A 217 5.69 11.92 -10.27
C SER A 217 7.19 12.05 -10.52
N LEU A 218 7.56 12.48 -11.71
CA LEU A 218 8.94 12.87 -11.98
C LEU A 218 9.37 14.06 -11.11
N ASN A 219 10.64 14.07 -10.72
CA ASN A 219 11.27 15.22 -10.10
C ASN A 219 11.82 16.16 -11.17
N ARG A 220 11.11 17.28 -11.41
CA ARG A 220 11.29 18.24 -12.51
C ARG A 220 12.71 18.70 -12.86
N ASP A 221 13.64 18.71 -11.92
CA ASP A 221 14.94 19.33 -12.14
C ASP A 221 15.81 18.52 -13.12
N ASP A 222 15.83 17.20 -12.95
CA ASP A 222 16.55 16.26 -13.83
C ASP A 222 15.97 14.84 -13.63
N PRO A 223 14.88 14.52 -14.36
CA PRO A 223 14.08 13.33 -14.07
C PRO A 223 14.71 12.04 -14.60
N PHE A 224 15.66 12.11 -15.54
CA PHE A 224 16.28 10.92 -16.12
C PHE A 224 17.80 10.97 -15.95
N LYS A 225 18.34 9.94 -15.29
CA LYS A 225 19.76 9.86 -14.92
C LYS A 225 20.41 8.65 -15.58
N SER A 226 21.68 8.81 -15.94
CA SER A 226 22.53 7.73 -16.42
C SER A 226 23.83 7.68 -15.63
N TYR A 227 24.21 6.51 -15.14
CA TYR A 227 25.46 6.29 -14.40
C TYR A 227 26.48 5.53 -15.23
N LYS A 228 27.76 5.72 -14.89
CA LYS A 228 28.87 4.97 -15.52
C LYS A 228 28.93 3.53 -15.04
N GLU A 229 28.73 3.32 -13.75
CA GLU A 229 28.76 1.99 -13.14
C GLU A 229 27.32 1.48 -12.99
N PRO A 230 26.99 0.30 -13.53
CA PRO A 230 25.63 -0.21 -13.48
C PRO A 230 25.29 -0.68 -12.07
N ALA A 231 24.08 -0.35 -11.62
CA ALA A 231 23.55 -0.69 -10.30
C ALA A 231 22.07 -1.07 -10.41
N ASN A 232 21.51 -1.65 -9.35
CA ASN A 232 20.09 -2.03 -9.28
C ASN A 232 19.43 -1.59 -7.97
N LEU A 233 20.08 -0.67 -7.24
CA LEU A 233 19.59 -0.13 -5.98
C LEU A 233 19.11 1.31 -6.17
N PRO A 234 18.08 1.72 -5.43
CA PRO A 234 17.60 3.09 -5.46
C PRO A 234 18.52 3.99 -4.62
N VAL A 235 18.62 5.26 -4.99
CA VAL A 235 19.39 6.27 -4.25
C VAL A 235 18.44 7.29 -3.64
N ILE A 236 18.43 7.40 -2.31
CA ILE A 236 17.55 8.33 -1.59
C ILE A 236 18.24 9.69 -1.44
N ILE A 237 17.87 10.63 -2.30
CA ILE A 237 18.37 12.01 -2.28
C ILE A 237 17.82 12.74 -1.05
N GLU A 238 16.50 12.81 -0.92
CA GLU A 238 15.83 13.56 0.13
C GLU A 238 14.73 12.72 0.81
N ALA A 239 14.61 12.89 2.13
CA ALA A 239 13.53 12.31 2.90
C ALA A 239 13.08 13.28 3.98
N LYS A 240 11.81 13.70 3.90
CA LYS A 240 11.20 14.64 4.84
C LYS A 240 9.88 14.10 5.37
N GLY A 241 9.68 14.16 6.69
CA GLY A 241 8.48 13.70 7.36
C GLY A 241 8.30 12.17 7.37
N SER A 242 7.29 11.71 8.08
CA SER A 242 6.86 10.31 8.16
C SER A 242 5.34 10.20 8.10
N CYS A 243 4.80 9.04 7.74
CA CYS A 243 3.36 8.78 7.76
C CYS A 243 2.76 8.83 9.19
N PHE A 244 1.45 8.62 9.31
CA PHE A 244 0.87 8.24 10.59
C PHE A 244 1.19 6.78 10.91
N SER A 245 1.21 6.41 12.19
CA SER A 245 1.29 4.99 12.53
C SER A 245 0.08 4.25 11.96
N GLU A 246 0.29 3.03 11.45
CA GLU A 246 -0.80 2.23 10.86
C GLU A 246 -1.72 1.62 11.93
N LYS A 247 -1.32 1.62 13.21
CA LYS A 247 -2.04 0.92 14.29
C LYS A 247 -2.15 1.76 15.57
N GLY A 248 -3.39 1.86 16.07
CA GLY A 248 -3.67 2.04 17.49
C GLY A 248 -3.51 3.45 18.07
N ARG A 249 -3.43 4.51 17.26
CA ARG A 249 -3.54 5.88 17.75
C ARG A 249 -4.44 6.70 16.87
N ASP A 250 -5.27 7.55 17.49
CA ASP A 250 -5.99 8.58 16.75
C ASP A 250 -4.95 9.46 16.04
N TRP A 251 -4.99 9.53 14.70
CA TRP A 251 -4.07 10.36 13.92
C TRP A 251 -4.12 11.83 14.37
N ARG A 252 -5.22 12.26 15.02
CA ARG A 252 -5.38 13.60 15.60
C ARG A 252 -4.45 13.89 16.78
N ILE A 253 -3.96 12.87 17.49
CA ILE A 253 -3.03 13.04 18.61
C ILE A 253 -1.57 12.87 18.21
N GLU A 254 -1.30 12.36 17.00
CA GLU A 254 0.06 12.26 16.48
C GLU A 254 0.56 13.61 15.95
N PRO A 255 1.87 13.90 16.10
CA PRO A 255 2.48 15.00 15.36
C PRO A 255 2.20 14.90 13.86
N GLU A 256 1.89 16.04 13.25
CA GLU A 256 1.72 16.16 11.82
C GLU A 256 2.88 15.49 11.04
N PRO A 257 2.60 14.79 9.92
CA PRO A 257 3.59 14.03 9.14
C PRO A 257 4.92 14.75 8.85
N HIS A 258 4.86 16.05 8.51
CA HIS A 258 6.05 16.86 8.21
C HIS A 258 6.95 17.17 9.41
N LYS A 259 6.43 17.02 10.65
CA LYS A 259 7.18 17.26 11.89
C LYS A 259 7.89 16.00 12.38
N LYS A 260 7.46 14.83 11.90
CA LYS A 260 8.08 13.55 12.27
C LYS A 260 9.48 13.43 11.68
N LYS A 261 10.38 12.86 12.46
CA LYS A 261 11.78 12.67 12.04
C LYS A 261 11.91 11.47 11.11
N VAL A 262 12.96 11.44 10.30
CA VAL A 262 13.34 10.29 9.48
C VAL A 262 14.70 9.79 9.97
N ASP A 263 14.81 8.50 10.25
CA ASP A 263 16.07 7.90 10.63
C ASP A 263 17.12 8.06 9.52
N ARG A 264 18.34 8.43 9.89
CA ARG A 264 19.46 8.59 8.95
C ARG A 264 19.87 7.26 8.32
N ALA A 265 19.64 6.14 9.02
CA ALA A 265 19.91 4.80 8.51
C ALA A 265 19.11 4.49 7.22
N LEU A 266 17.98 5.17 6.97
CA LEU A 266 17.19 5.00 5.75
C LEU A 266 18.01 5.31 4.50
N LYS A 267 18.94 6.27 4.56
CA LYS A 267 19.74 6.73 3.41
C LYS A 267 21.04 5.94 3.21
N GLN A 268 21.28 4.87 3.98
CA GLN A 268 22.47 4.05 3.77
C GLN A 268 22.39 3.34 2.40
N PRO A 269 23.47 3.30 1.61
CA PRO A 269 23.42 2.76 0.24
C PRO A 269 22.91 1.32 0.13
N ASP A 270 23.17 0.50 1.16
CA ASP A 270 22.78 -0.91 1.20
C ASP A 270 21.48 -1.18 2.00
N ALA A 271 20.82 -0.14 2.52
CA ALA A 271 19.66 -0.31 3.38
C ALA A 271 18.49 -0.99 2.66
N PHE A 272 18.21 -0.61 1.41
CA PHE A 272 17.13 -1.23 0.63
C PHE A 272 17.43 -2.69 0.30
N ALA A 273 18.68 -3.02 -0.04
CA ALA A 273 19.10 -4.41 -0.25
C ALA A 273 18.87 -5.27 1.01
N LYS A 274 19.32 -4.77 2.17
CA LYS A 274 19.08 -5.42 3.47
C LYS A 274 17.60 -5.56 3.79
N TYR A 275 16.77 -4.58 3.42
CA TYR A 275 15.32 -4.66 3.58
C TYR A 275 14.71 -5.77 2.72
N CYS A 276 15.09 -5.86 1.45
CA CYS A 276 14.66 -6.94 0.55
C CYS A 276 15.10 -8.33 1.05
N GLU A 277 16.27 -8.42 1.68
CA GLU A 277 16.77 -9.65 2.32
C GLU A 277 16.11 -9.97 3.67
N GLY A 278 15.29 -9.07 4.22
CA GLY A 278 14.67 -9.20 5.55
C GLY A 278 15.62 -8.98 6.72
N LYS A 279 16.80 -8.39 6.47
CA LYS A 279 17.83 -8.08 7.49
C LYS A 279 17.64 -6.70 8.14
N LEU A 280 16.78 -5.87 7.55
CA LEU A 280 16.49 -4.51 7.99
C LEU A 280 14.99 -4.27 7.84
N HIS A 281 14.43 -3.52 8.78
CA HIS A 281 12.99 -3.28 8.89
C HIS A 281 12.73 -1.80 9.14
N THR A 282 11.61 -1.30 8.61
CA THR A 282 11.22 0.11 8.70
C THR A 282 9.82 0.24 9.27
N PHE A 283 9.66 1.15 10.24
CA PHE A 283 8.38 1.32 10.95
C PHE A 283 8.04 2.79 11.10
N CYS A 284 6.78 3.13 10.84
CA CYS A 284 6.27 4.43 11.18
C CYS A 284 5.77 4.47 12.63
N THR A 285 6.50 5.14 13.52
CA THR A 285 6.10 5.38 14.91
C THR A 285 5.33 6.70 15.03
N ALA A 286 4.88 7.01 16.24
CA ALA A 286 4.18 8.26 16.53
C ALA A 286 5.06 9.50 16.24
N ASP A 287 6.37 9.41 16.43
CA ASP A 287 7.31 10.53 16.38
C ASP A 287 8.29 10.49 15.19
N LYS A 288 8.54 9.32 14.59
CA LYS A 288 9.54 9.16 13.53
C LYS A 288 9.24 7.99 12.57
N LEU A 289 9.92 7.99 11.44
CA LEU A 289 10.21 6.77 10.68
C LEU A 289 11.46 6.14 11.28
N GLU A 290 11.32 4.95 11.85
CA GLU A 290 12.40 4.20 12.48
C GLU A 290 12.93 3.12 11.53
N VAL A 291 14.25 2.89 11.59
CA VAL A 291 14.93 1.82 10.87
C VAL A 291 15.65 0.95 11.89
N ILE A 292 15.36 -0.35 11.92
CA ILE A 292 15.98 -1.30 12.85
C ILE A 292 16.51 -2.53 12.09
N ASP A 293 17.49 -3.21 12.67
CA ASP A 293 17.97 -4.48 12.15
C ASP A 293 17.05 -5.65 12.53
N ASP A 294 17.32 -6.81 11.94
CA ASP A 294 16.55 -8.04 12.17
C ASP A 294 16.70 -8.61 13.60
N GLU A 295 17.81 -8.34 14.29
CA GLU A 295 17.98 -8.78 15.68
C GLU A 295 17.04 -8.02 16.63
N GLU A 296 17.04 -6.69 16.53
CA GLU A 296 16.16 -5.82 17.30
C GLU A 296 14.69 -6.07 16.94
N PHE A 297 14.38 -6.28 15.65
CA PHE A 297 13.04 -6.66 15.22
C PHE A 297 12.56 -7.96 15.90
N LYS A 298 13.39 -9.01 15.90
CA LYS A 298 13.06 -10.27 16.59
C LYS A 298 12.88 -10.10 18.09
N ARG A 299 13.71 -9.28 18.75
CA ARG A 299 13.56 -8.97 20.19
C ARG A 299 12.20 -8.34 20.48
N ARG A 300 11.79 -7.36 19.66
CA ARG A 300 10.47 -6.70 19.80
C ARG A 300 9.31 -7.65 19.54
N GLU A 301 9.40 -8.50 18.53
CA GLU A 301 8.38 -9.53 18.24
C GLU A 301 8.22 -10.53 19.39
N VAL A 302 9.32 -10.99 20.00
CA VAL A 302 9.27 -11.87 21.17
C VAL A 302 8.65 -11.17 22.37
N ALA A 303 9.05 -9.92 22.65
CA ALA A 303 8.47 -9.12 23.72
C ALA A 303 6.97 -8.93 23.53
N LYS A 304 6.52 -8.62 22.31
CA LYS A 304 5.10 -8.44 21.96
C LYS A 304 4.29 -9.73 22.12
N ARG A 305 4.83 -10.88 21.72
CA ARG A 305 4.17 -12.17 21.92
C ARG A 305 4.02 -12.49 23.41
N LYS A 306 5.08 -12.28 24.18
CA LYS A 306 5.06 -12.47 25.63
C LYS A 306 4.03 -11.55 26.31
N GLU A 307 3.98 -10.28 25.93
CA GLU A 307 2.97 -9.34 26.46
C GLU A 307 1.54 -9.77 26.13
N LYS A 308 1.30 -10.26 24.90
CA LYS A 308 -0.01 -10.80 24.50
C LYS A 308 -0.39 -12.05 25.29
N GLU A 309 0.57 -12.94 25.54
CA GLU A 309 0.37 -14.13 26.38
C GLU A 309 0.08 -13.74 27.83
N ASP A 310 0.90 -12.87 28.43
CA ASP A 310 0.70 -12.34 29.78
C ASP A 310 -0.66 -11.64 29.93
N ARG A 311 -1.07 -10.85 28.93
CA ARG A 311 -2.39 -10.20 28.88
C ARG A 311 -3.49 -11.25 28.82
N ARG A 312 -3.37 -12.27 27.97
CA ARG A 312 -4.36 -13.36 27.85
C ARG A 312 -4.48 -14.15 29.15
N GLU A 313 -3.39 -14.44 29.83
CA GLU A 313 -3.39 -15.11 31.13
C GLU A 313 -4.05 -14.27 32.21
N ARG A 314 -3.76 -12.96 32.28
CA ARG A 314 -4.44 -12.03 33.21
C ARG A 314 -5.95 -12.00 32.96
N TRP A 315 -6.38 -11.98 31.70
CA TRP A 315 -7.79 -12.04 31.34
C TRP A 315 -8.44 -13.38 31.70
N GLN A 316 -7.77 -14.51 31.47
CA GLN A 316 -8.26 -15.83 31.87
C GLN A 316 -8.35 -15.98 33.39
N LYS A 317 -7.39 -15.44 34.15
CA LYS A 317 -7.45 -15.40 35.61
C LYS A 317 -8.63 -14.54 36.10
N LYS A 318 -8.86 -13.36 35.50
CA LYS A 318 -10.03 -12.52 35.81
C LYS A 318 -11.35 -13.26 35.55
N LEU A 319 -11.48 -13.95 34.42
CA LEU A 319 -12.67 -14.74 34.07
C LEU A 319 -12.83 -16.03 34.90
N GLY A 320 -11.72 -16.60 35.40
CA GLY A 320 -11.69 -17.76 36.28
C GLY A 320 -11.88 -17.44 37.77
N THR A 321 -12.01 -16.16 38.15
CA THR A 321 -12.37 -15.76 39.51
C THR A 321 -13.87 -16.03 39.72
N THR A 322 -14.15 -17.06 40.50
CA THR A 322 -15.46 -17.60 40.83
C THR A 322 -16.44 -16.52 41.30
N LEU A 323 -17.65 -16.51 40.71
CA LEU A 323 -18.82 -15.82 41.26
C LEU A 323 -19.04 -16.31 42.71
N VAL A 324 -18.86 -15.41 43.67
CA VAL A 324 -19.23 -15.68 45.07
C VAL A 324 -20.76 -15.58 45.16
N PRO A 325 -21.48 -16.60 45.66
CA PRO A 325 -22.90 -16.49 45.90
C PRO A 325 -23.13 -15.42 46.97
N VAL A 326 -23.85 -14.35 46.64
CA VAL A 326 -24.39 -13.44 47.65
C VAL A 326 -25.63 -14.12 48.24
N GLU A 327 -25.70 -14.22 49.57
CA GLU A 327 -26.74 -14.98 50.31
C GLU A 327 -28.19 -14.47 50.13
N ASP A 328 -28.46 -13.48 49.27
CA ASP A 328 -29.81 -12.91 49.07
C ASP A 328 -30.40 -13.10 47.65
N GLY A 329 -29.96 -14.11 46.91
CA GLY A 329 -30.64 -14.53 45.66
C GLY A 329 -30.61 -13.49 44.53
N ARG A 330 -29.76 -12.46 44.61
CA ARG A 330 -29.44 -11.56 43.50
C ARG A 330 -28.00 -11.77 43.08
N TYR A 331 -27.79 -12.14 41.81
CA TYR A 331 -26.48 -12.08 41.19
C TYR A 331 -26.11 -10.60 41.01
N SER A 332 -25.16 -10.12 41.81
CA SER A 332 -24.39 -8.92 41.49
C SER A 332 -23.13 -9.38 40.76
N SER A 333 -23.05 -9.13 39.45
CA SER A 333 -21.74 -9.08 38.83
C SER A 333 -21.13 -7.75 39.23
N SER A 334 -20.00 -7.76 39.93
CA SER A 334 -19.13 -6.57 40.06
C SER A 334 -18.45 -6.20 38.73
N LEU A 335 -19.11 -6.51 37.60
CA LEU A 335 -18.80 -6.07 36.26
C LEU A 335 -19.63 -4.83 35.97
N ASP A 336 -19.44 -3.79 36.78
CA ASP A 336 -19.86 -2.45 36.41
C ASP A 336 -18.61 -1.61 36.17
N GLU A 337 -18.56 -1.09 34.93
CA GLU A 337 -17.92 0.17 34.55
C GLU A 337 -16.40 0.20 34.32
N SER A 338 -15.92 -0.68 33.46
CA SER A 338 -14.97 -0.21 32.42
C SER A 338 -15.27 -0.92 31.12
N GLY A 339 -16.14 -0.31 30.31
CA GLY A 339 -16.31 -0.64 28.89
C GLY A 339 -15.05 -0.30 28.11
N GLU A 340 -13.95 -1.01 28.37
CA GLU A 340 -12.88 -1.14 27.40
C GLU A 340 -13.34 -2.18 26.37
N GLU A 341 -14.07 -1.68 25.39
CA GLU A 341 -14.24 -2.38 24.11
C GLU A 341 -12.87 -2.86 23.63
N MET A 342 -12.84 -4.07 23.09
CA MET A 342 -11.65 -4.67 22.51
C MET A 342 -11.16 -3.85 21.31
N SER A 343 -10.39 -2.79 21.55
CA SER A 343 -9.44 -2.31 20.56
C SER A 343 -8.20 -3.19 20.68
N ASP A 344 -7.88 -3.85 19.57
CA ASP A 344 -6.67 -4.63 19.34
C ASP A 344 -5.47 -3.65 19.22
N GLU A 345 -5.25 -2.85 20.27
CA GLU A 345 -4.16 -1.89 20.36
C GLU A 345 -2.87 -2.62 20.69
N GLY A 346 -2.05 -2.80 19.66
CA GLY A 346 -0.70 -3.34 19.77
C GLY A 346 0.13 -2.92 18.56
N PHE A 347 0.88 -1.82 18.76
CA PHE A 347 1.99 -1.24 17.98
C PHE A 347 2.25 -1.78 16.58
#